data_AF-A0A6G5PMG8-F1
#
_entry.id   AF-A0A6G5PMG8-F1
#
_cell.length_a   1.000
_cell.length_b   1.000
_cell.length_c   1.000
_cell.angle_alpha   90.00
_cell.angle_beta   90.00
_cell.angle_gamma   90.00
#
_symmetry.space_group_name_H-M   'P 1'
#
loop_
_entity.id
_entity.type
_entity.pdbx_description
1 polymer ?
#
loop_
_entity_poly.entity_id
_entity_poly.type
_entity_poly.pdbx_seq_one_letter_code
_entity_poly.pdbx_strand_id
1 'polypeptide(L)'
;MDARSSFIDAEFKISNIFDAPHKNEVVRLNKKSQAYVEANGWMSRSSALERLEQWKNVAFNQYLDPTIRNQNNQKIVLSLFDLSGTWSQPWVDAGYQVFRFDIQADPYFGDINNFSVEFFNELFACFDGLDVHAILAACPCTDFAVSGARHFTAKDADGRTLSSIELVYQTLRTIEFFKPNIWAIENPVGRIASLTGLSPWRLSFDPFHFGDTYTKKTLLWGRFNADLPIAPVEPVEGSKMHRLYGGNSIATKNARSVTPEGFAYSFFTANNAHSNSLMTICNKYDRLDPELLSRCLNSGLSDYDISNLIDDDYYDCDDYSAHQTLESAVESMGVAV
;
A
#
# COMPACT_ATOMS: atom_id res chain seq x y z
N MET A 1 -23.58 5.16 -20.19
CA MET A 1 -24.17 5.65 -18.93
C MET A 1 -24.31 4.43 -18.05
N ASP A 2 -23.42 4.33 -17.06
CA ASP A 2 -23.33 3.15 -16.20
C ASP A 2 -24.45 3.20 -15.16
N ALA A 3 -25.31 2.18 -15.14
CA ALA A 3 -26.44 2.06 -14.25
C ALA A 3 -26.04 1.85 -12.77
N ARG A 4 -24.74 1.86 -12.47
CA ARG A 4 -24.19 1.76 -11.10
C ARG A 4 -23.99 3.11 -10.42
N SER A 5 -24.16 4.24 -11.12
CA SER A 5 -23.89 5.57 -10.54
C SER A 5 -25.09 6.22 -9.83
N SER A 6 -26.20 5.50 -9.60
CA SER A 6 -27.44 6.14 -9.13
C SER A 6 -28.12 5.49 -7.91
N PHE A 7 -27.48 4.59 -7.16
CA PHE A 7 -28.04 4.04 -5.92
C PHE A 7 -26.96 3.71 -4.87
N ILE A 8 -26.19 4.73 -4.47
CA ILE A 8 -25.63 4.74 -3.11
C ILE A 8 -26.34 5.91 -2.44
N ASP A 9 -27.33 5.60 -1.60
CA ASP A 9 -27.83 6.57 -0.64
C ASP A 9 -26.61 7.03 0.16
N ALA A 10 -26.32 8.33 0.13
CA ALA A 10 -25.24 8.92 0.92
C ALA A 10 -25.43 8.68 2.44
N GLU A 11 -26.59 8.18 2.86
CA GLU A 11 -26.96 7.88 4.25
C GLU A 11 -26.39 6.56 4.81
N PHE A 12 -25.89 5.61 3.99
CA PHE A 12 -25.35 4.33 4.50
C PHE A 12 -23.98 3.97 3.90
N LYS A 13 -22.96 4.74 4.27
CA LYS A 13 -21.57 4.46 3.87
C LYS A 13 -20.85 3.66 4.95
N ILE A 14 -20.63 2.36 4.71
CA ILE A 14 -20.01 1.44 5.67
C ILE A 14 -18.47 1.50 5.73
N SER A 15 -17.81 2.21 4.81
CA SER A 15 -16.37 2.49 4.83
C SER A 15 -15.97 3.52 3.76
N ASN A 16 -14.86 4.21 3.99
CA ASN A 16 -14.20 5.13 3.05
C ASN A 16 -12.99 4.49 2.33
N ILE A 17 -12.81 3.16 2.41
CA ILE A 17 -11.61 2.42 1.94
C ILE A 17 -11.23 2.68 0.47
N PHE A 18 -12.20 2.94 -0.42
CA PHE A 18 -11.99 3.20 -1.85
C PHE A 18 -12.14 4.65 -2.29
N ASP A 19 -12.29 5.58 -1.34
CA ASP A 19 -12.42 7.00 -1.64
C ASP A 19 -11.22 7.50 -2.47
N ALA A 20 -11.52 8.37 -3.41
CA ALA A 20 -10.49 9.02 -4.21
C ALA A 20 -9.59 9.89 -3.31
N PRO A 21 -8.27 9.92 -3.55
CA PRO A 21 -7.39 10.82 -2.81
C PRO A 21 -7.81 12.28 -3.00
N HIS A 22 -7.76 13.05 -1.92
CA HIS A 22 -7.85 14.50 -1.99
C HIS A 22 -6.67 15.06 -2.79
N LYS A 23 -6.83 16.28 -3.34
CA LYS A 23 -5.82 16.89 -4.22
C LYS A 23 -4.43 17.02 -3.57
N ASN A 24 -4.38 17.27 -2.28
CA ASN A 24 -3.15 17.39 -1.48
C ASN A 24 -2.50 16.02 -1.18
N GLU A 25 -3.23 14.92 -1.31
CA GLU A 25 -2.72 13.57 -1.13
C GLU A 25 -2.13 12.97 -2.41
N VAL A 26 -2.37 13.60 -3.57
CA VAL A 26 -1.83 13.16 -4.85
C VAL A 26 -0.41 13.67 -5.04
N VAL A 27 0.57 12.79 -4.85
CA VAL A 27 2.00 13.11 -4.90
C VAL A 27 2.65 12.71 -6.23
N ARG A 28 3.42 13.64 -6.81
CA ARG A 28 4.29 13.39 -7.97
C ARG A 28 5.74 13.50 -7.51
N LEU A 29 6.39 12.37 -7.28
CA LEU A 29 7.78 12.40 -6.78
C LEU A 29 8.74 13.06 -7.75
N ASN A 30 8.47 13.06 -9.05
CA ASN A 30 9.27 13.82 -10.00
C ASN A 30 9.33 15.32 -9.66
N LYS A 31 8.24 15.92 -9.16
CA LYS A 31 8.25 17.33 -8.71
C LYS A 31 9.09 17.50 -7.45
N LYS A 32 8.94 16.57 -6.48
CA LYS A 32 9.72 16.58 -5.21
C LYS A 32 11.21 16.42 -5.49
N SER A 33 11.59 15.49 -6.36
CA SER A 33 12.96 15.24 -6.79
C SER A 33 13.55 16.40 -7.58
N GLN A 34 12.78 17.02 -8.49
CA GLN A 34 13.23 18.23 -9.20
C GLN A 34 13.56 19.37 -8.22
N ALA A 35 12.68 19.67 -7.28
CA ALA A 35 12.92 20.70 -6.27
C ALA A 35 14.16 20.40 -5.42
N TYR A 36 14.39 19.13 -5.06
CA TYR A 36 15.62 18.72 -4.36
C TYR A 36 16.87 18.96 -5.21
N VAL A 37 16.84 18.53 -6.48
CA VAL A 37 17.99 18.60 -7.40
C VAL A 37 18.32 20.04 -7.77
N GLU A 38 17.32 20.91 -7.93
CA GLU A 38 17.55 22.35 -8.15
C GLU A 38 18.27 23.00 -6.96
N ALA A 39 17.94 22.59 -5.73
CA ALA A 39 18.55 23.13 -4.53
C ALA A 39 19.91 22.52 -4.17
N ASN A 40 20.14 21.24 -4.48
CA ASN A 40 21.29 20.47 -3.96
C ASN A 40 22.14 19.79 -5.04
N GLY A 41 21.70 19.79 -6.30
CA GLY A 41 22.21 18.89 -7.33
C GLY A 41 21.73 17.44 -7.16
N TRP A 42 22.14 16.58 -8.09
CA TRP A 42 21.89 15.14 -7.98
C TRP A 42 22.65 14.54 -6.81
N MET A 43 22.01 13.60 -6.10
CA MET A 43 22.68 12.84 -5.05
C MET A 43 23.73 11.93 -5.67
N SER A 44 24.91 11.86 -5.05
CA SER A 44 25.91 10.85 -5.42
C SER A 44 25.38 9.44 -5.12
N ARG A 45 25.88 8.43 -5.84
CA ARG A 45 25.48 7.03 -5.59
C ARG A 45 25.80 6.56 -4.17
N SER A 46 26.93 6.99 -3.61
CA SER A 46 27.28 6.65 -2.21
C SER A 46 26.33 7.29 -1.22
N SER A 47 26.00 8.57 -1.39
CA SER A 47 25.04 9.27 -0.52
C SER A 47 23.62 8.70 -0.63
N ALA A 48 23.22 8.21 -1.81
CA ALA A 48 21.94 7.53 -1.99
C ALA A 48 21.91 6.17 -1.29
N LEU A 49 23.02 5.43 -1.30
CA LEU A 49 23.15 4.19 -0.53
C LEU A 49 23.13 4.46 0.98
N GLU A 50 23.82 5.50 1.46
CA GLU A 50 23.74 5.93 2.86
C GLU A 50 22.30 6.29 3.27
N ARG A 51 21.56 6.97 2.40
CA ARG A 51 20.14 7.27 2.62
C ARG A 51 19.28 6.02 2.67
N LEU A 52 19.53 5.05 1.79
CA LEU A 52 18.85 3.75 1.81
C LEU A 52 19.14 3.00 3.12
N GLU A 53 20.39 2.96 3.57
CA GLU A 53 20.76 2.33 4.85
C GLU A 53 20.08 3.02 6.04
N GLN A 54 19.88 4.35 6.00
CA GLN A 54 19.06 5.04 7.00
C GLN A 54 17.61 4.54 7.02
N TRP A 55 16.98 4.35 5.86
CA TRP A 55 15.62 3.81 5.79
C TRP A 55 15.53 2.34 6.23
N LYS A 56 16.55 1.53 5.91
CA LYS A 56 16.67 0.16 6.43
C LYS A 56 16.76 0.15 7.95
N ASN A 57 17.57 1.04 8.52
CA ASN A 57 17.70 1.16 9.96
C ASN A 57 16.38 1.55 10.64
N VAL A 58 15.48 2.30 9.98
CA VAL A 58 14.13 2.56 10.52
C VAL A 58 13.38 1.24 10.74
N ALA A 59 13.39 0.33 9.76
CA ALA A 59 12.75 -0.99 9.90
C ALA A 59 13.45 -1.84 10.97
N PHE A 60 14.77 -2.01 10.87
CA PHE A 60 15.52 -2.85 11.80
C PHE A 60 15.44 -2.37 13.26
N ASN A 61 15.45 -1.06 13.50
CA ASN A 61 15.34 -0.54 14.86
C ASN A 61 13.98 -0.88 15.50
N GLN A 62 12.89 -0.94 14.72
CA GLN A 62 11.60 -1.40 15.22
C GLN A 62 11.62 -2.87 15.64
N TYR A 63 12.37 -3.71 14.93
CA TYR A 63 12.54 -5.11 15.31
C TYR A 63 13.45 -5.30 16.54
N LEU A 64 14.47 -4.45 16.69
CA LEU A 64 15.39 -4.51 17.82
C LEU A 64 14.74 -4.08 19.13
N ASP A 65 13.80 -3.14 19.09
CA ASP A 65 12.98 -2.77 20.25
C ASP A 65 11.93 -3.86 20.54
N PRO A 66 11.98 -4.57 21.68
CA PRO A 66 11.06 -5.67 21.97
C PRO A 66 9.59 -5.24 22.08
N THR A 67 9.33 -4.03 22.55
CA THR A 67 7.96 -3.51 22.70
C THR A 67 7.37 -3.23 21.33
N ILE A 68 8.11 -2.52 20.46
CA ILE A 68 7.67 -2.21 19.10
C ILE A 68 7.53 -3.50 18.29
N ARG A 69 8.50 -4.41 18.36
CA ARG A 69 8.44 -5.70 17.66
C ARG A 69 7.20 -6.49 18.05
N ASN A 70 6.86 -6.56 19.35
CA ASN A 70 5.67 -7.26 19.79
C ASN A 70 4.39 -6.64 19.21
N GLN A 71 4.29 -5.31 19.14
CA GLN A 71 3.18 -4.59 18.53
C GLN A 71 3.09 -4.80 17.01
N ASN A 72 4.24 -4.84 16.32
CA ASN A 72 4.30 -5.11 14.88
C ASN A 72 3.94 -6.56 14.58
N ASN A 73 4.33 -7.51 15.43
CA ASN A 73 3.95 -8.92 15.28
C ASN A 73 2.44 -9.16 15.48
N GLN A 74 1.68 -8.19 16.00
CA GLN A 74 0.21 -8.25 16.02
C GLN A 74 -0.44 -7.80 14.70
N LYS A 75 0.37 -7.48 13.67
CA LYS A 75 -0.11 -6.89 12.42
C LYS A 75 0.35 -7.71 11.21
N ILE A 76 -0.58 -7.86 10.27
CA ILE A 76 -0.37 -8.63 9.05
C ILE A 76 -0.14 -7.70 7.86
N VAL A 77 0.75 -8.14 6.97
CA VAL A 77 0.94 -7.57 5.64
C VAL A 77 0.71 -8.66 4.60
N LEU A 78 -0.27 -8.47 3.72
CA LEU A 78 -0.48 -9.32 2.55
C LEU A 78 0.21 -8.69 1.34
N SER A 79 1.15 -9.41 0.74
CA SER A 79 1.86 -8.98 -0.47
C SER A 79 1.42 -9.84 -1.65
N LEU A 80 0.62 -9.26 -2.55
CA LEU A 80 0.00 -9.93 -3.68
C LEU A 80 0.83 -9.73 -4.95
N PHE A 81 0.97 -10.81 -5.73
CA PHE A 81 1.79 -10.88 -6.95
C PHE A 81 3.29 -10.59 -6.68
N ASP A 82 3.78 -10.95 -5.50
CA ASP A 82 5.12 -10.58 -5.03
C ASP A 82 6.11 -11.75 -5.05
N LEU A 83 6.50 -12.18 -6.25
CA LEU A 83 7.54 -13.20 -6.42
C LEU A 83 8.89 -12.78 -5.81
N SER A 84 9.22 -11.49 -5.88
CA SER A 84 10.53 -10.99 -5.45
C SER A 84 10.66 -10.85 -3.93
N GLY A 85 9.55 -10.60 -3.24
CA GLY A 85 9.52 -10.22 -1.84
C GLY A 85 10.03 -8.81 -1.54
N THR A 86 10.54 -8.06 -2.52
CA THR A 86 11.27 -6.81 -2.27
C THR A 86 10.39 -5.72 -1.67
N TRP A 87 9.15 -5.55 -2.15
CA TRP A 87 8.25 -4.53 -1.61
C TRP A 87 7.87 -4.82 -0.14
N SER A 88 7.67 -6.09 0.18
CA SER A 88 7.24 -6.53 1.50
C SER A 88 8.38 -6.76 2.49
N GLN A 89 9.64 -6.81 2.03
CA GLN A 89 10.81 -7.07 2.88
C GLN A 89 10.98 -6.10 4.08
N PRO A 90 10.81 -4.77 3.94
CA PRO A 90 10.96 -3.86 5.07
C PRO A 90 9.99 -4.14 6.22
N TRP A 91 8.82 -4.72 5.91
CA TRP A 91 7.83 -5.10 6.92
C TRP A 91 8.28 -6.33 7.70
N VAL A 92 8.89 -7.31 7.03
CA VAL A 92 9.55 -8.45 7.69
C VAL A 92 10.66 -7.95 8.62
N ASP A 93 11.50 -7.04 8.12
CA ASP A 93 12.64 -6.48 8.85
C ASP A 93 12.23 -5.68 10.09
N ALA A 94 10.98 -5.20 10.14
CA ALA A 94 10.37 -4.50 11.27
C ALA A 94 9.56 -5.41 12.21
N GLY A 95 9.42 -6.70 11.89
CA GLY A 95 8.75 -7.69 12.75
C GLY A 95 7.26 -7.89 12.49
N TYR A 96 6.73 -7.47 11.34
CA TYR A 96 5.37 -7.78 10.93
C TYR A 96 5.23 -9.24 10.48
N GLN A 97 4.01 -9.76 10.54
CA GLN A 97 3.67 -11.05 9.91
C GLN A 97 3.37 -10.82 8.43
N VAL A 98 4.23 -11.32 7.55
CA VAL A 98 4.14 -11.05 6.10
C VAL A 98 3.81 -12.32 5.32
N PHE A 99 2.74 -12.28 4.53
CA PHE A 99 2.33 -13.35 3.65
C PHE A 99 2.47 -12.91 2.20
N ARG A 100 3.30 -13.62 1.43
CA ARG A 100 3.58 -13.32 0.02
C ARG A 100 2.85 -14.32 -0.86
N PHE A 101 2.10 -13.81 -1.84
CA PHE A 101 1.29 -14.60 -2.75
C PHE A 101 1.76 -14.34 -4.17
N ASP A 102 2.30 -15.37 -4.83
CA ASP A 102 2.63 -15.33 -6.26
C ASP A 102 2.46 -16.73 -6.87
N ILE A 103 1.73 -16.80 -7.97
CA ILE A 103 1.41 -18.07 -8.65
C ILE A 103 2.66 -18.83 -9.16
N GLN A 104 3.78 -18.13 -9.39
CA GLN A 104 5.04 -18.79 -9.76
C GLN A 104 5.74 -19.41 -8.54
N ALA A 105 5.50 -18.91 -7.34
CA ALA A 105 6.04 -19.46 -6.10
C ALA A 105 5.19 -20.65 -5.62
N ASP A 106 3.87 -20.51 -5.63
CA ASP A 106 2.92 -21.58 -5.32
C ASP A 106 1.67 -21.44 -6.21
N PRO A 107 1.38 -22.41 -7.10
CA PRO A 107 0.24 -22.31 -8.01
C PRO A 107 -1.13 -22.34 -7.35
N TYR A 108 -1.25 -22.87 -6.12
CA TYR A 108 -2.52 -22.91 -5.39
C TYR A 108 -2.61 -21.74 -4.41
N PHE A 109 -1.68 -21.67 -3.45
CA PHE A 109 -1.70 -20.62 -2.43
C PHE A 109 -1.39 -19.25 -3.02
N GLY A 110 -0.51 -19.16 -4.02
CA GLY A 110 -0.13 -17.91 -4.65
C GLY A 110 -1.10 -17.38 -5.71
N ASP A 111 -2.10 -18.17 -6.12
CA ASP A 111 -3.16 -17.70 -7.03
C ASP A 111 -4.30 -17.08 -6.22
N ILE A 112 -4.39 -15.74 -6.27
CA ILE A 112 -5.40 -15.00 -5.52
C ILE A 112 -6.84 -15.28 -5.98
N ASN A 113 -7.04 -15.91 -7.15
CA ASN A 113 -8.37 -16.36 -7.56
C ASN A 113 -8.93 -17.44 -6.63
N ASN A 114 -8.05 -18.14 -5.90
CA ASN A 114 -8.46 -19.10 -4.89
C ASN A 114 -8.88 -18.43 -3.58
N PHE A 115 -8.70 -17.12 -3.41
CA PHE A 115 -9.11 -16.44 -2.19
C PHE A 115 -10.63 -16.48 -2.03
N SER A 116 -11.04 -17.13 -0.96
CA SER A 116 -12.41 -17.21 -0.45
C SER A 116 -12.36 -17.19 1.08
N VAL A 117 -13.53 -17.17 1.72
CA VAL A 117 -13.62 -17.35 3.18
C VAL A 117 -13.01 -18.69 3.57
N GLU A 118 -13.27 -19.76 2.80
CA GLU A 118 -12.70 -21.08 3.01
C GLU A 118 -11.18 -21.09 2.83
N PHE A 119 -10.64 -20.40 1.83
CA PHE A 119 -9.19 -20.28 1.65
C PHE A 119 -8.51 -19.61 2.83
N PHE A 120 -9.07 -18.49 3.33
CA PHE A 120 -8.50 -17.81 4.49
C PHE A 120 -8.72 -18.60 5.78
N ASN A 121 -9.82 -19.34 5.88
CA ASN A 121 -10.02 -20.35 6.91
C ASN A 121 -9.01 -21.48 6.78
N GLU A 122 -8.57 -21.88 5.58
CA GLU A 122 -7.56 -22.91 5.31
C GLU A 122 -6.13 -22.43 5.56
N LEU A 123 -5.88 -21.14 5.44
CA LEU A 123 -4.74 -20.49 6.06
C LEU A 123 -4.82 -20.58 7.61
N PHE A 124 -5.91 -21.13 8.15
CA PHE A 124 -6.20 -21.65 9.49
C PHE A 124 -5.45 -20.90 10.60
N ALA A 125 -6.12 -19.94 11.25
CA ALA A 125 -5.65 -19.21 12.44
C ALA A 125 -4.55 -18.16 12.24
N CYS A 126 -3.96 -18.00 11.05
CA CYS A 126 -2.91 -17.00 10.82
C CYS A 126 -3.34 -15.54 11.05
N PHE A 127 -4.64 -15.25 11.04
CA PHE A 127 -5.17 -13.90 11.19
C PHE A 127 -6.01 -13.69 12.46
N ASP A 128 -6.19 -14.74 13.27
CA ASP A 128 -7.10 -14.68 14.41
C ASP A 128 -6.61 -13.68 15.46
N GLY A 129 -7.44 -12.67 15.76
CA GLY A 129 -7.10 -11.57 16.67
C GLY A 129 -6.07 -10.57 16.15
N LEU A 130 -5.73 -10.59 14.85
CA LEU A 130 -4.68 -9.76 14.27
C LEU A 130 -5.23 -8.79 13.22
N ASP A 131 -4.74 -7.55 13.25
CA ASP A 131 -5.12 -6.53 12.27
C ASP A 131 -4.36 -6.73 10.95
N VAL A 132 -5.07 -6.79 9.82
CA VAL A 132 -4.43 -6.65 8.50
C VAL A 132 -4.07 -5.18 8.30
N HIS A 133 -2.82 -4.85 8.62
CA HIS A 133 -2.36 -3.47 8.53
C HIS A 133 -2.18 -3.02 7.08
N ALA A 134 -1.61 -3.88 6.22
CA ALA A 134 -1.27 -3.51 4.85
C ALA A 134 -1.62 -4.58 3.81
N ILE A 135 -2.16 -4.15 2.67
CA ILE A 135 -2.20 -4.95 1.44
C ILE A 135 -1.38 -4.26 0.35
N LEU A 136 -0.31 -4.91 -0.10
CA LEU A 136 0.58 -4.44 -1.16
C LEU A 136 0.35 -5.30 -2.39
N ALA A 137 -0.07 -4.73 -3.52
CA ALA A 137 -0.43 -5.50 -4.70
C ALA A 137 0.37 -5.04 -5.93
N ALA A 138 1.33 -5.85 -6.36
CA ALA A 138 2.11 -5.62 -7.57
C ALA A 138 1.40 -6.20 -8.81
N CYS A 139 0.16 -5.73 -9.07
CA CYS A 139 -0.73 -6.34 -10.05
C CYS A 139 -0.05 -6.58 -11.42
N PRO A 140 -0.31 -7.72 -12.09
CA PRO A 140 0.35 -8.07 -13.34
C PRO A 140 0.26 -6.96 -14.40
N CYS A 141 1.39 -6.39 -14.81
CA CYS A 141 1.43 -5.25 -15.72
C CYS A 141 1.29 -5.59 -17.21
N THR A 142 1.36 -6.89 -17.57
CA THR A 142 1.53 -7.35 -18.95
C THR A 142 0.43 -6.87 -19.90
N ASP A 143 -0.81 -6.79 -19.43
CA ASP A 143 -1.97 -6.42 -20.26
C ASP A 143 -2.44 -4.98 -20.06
N PHE A 144 -1.75 -4.22 -19.20
CA PHE A 144 -2.11 -2.85 -18.83
C PHE A 144 -1.06 -1.83 -19.22
N ALA A 145 0.24 -2.13 -19.12
CA ALA A 145 1.31 -1.17 -19.32
C ALA A 145 1.38 -0.67 -20.77
N VAL A 146 1.48 0.65 -20.97
CA VAL A 146 1.47 1.28 -22.31
C VAL A 146 2.66 0.84 -23.17
N SER A 147 3.75 0.40 -22.54
CA SER A 147 4.90 -0.21 -23.22
C SER A 147 4.54 -1.44 -24.08
N GLY A 148 3.44 -2.12 -23.75
CA GLY A 148 2.89 -3.26 -24.48
C GLY A 148 1.75 -2.93 -25.44
N ALA A 149 1.44 -1.64 -25.68
CA ALA A 149 0.19 -1.22 -26.34
C ALA A 149 -0.07 -1.86 -27.72
N ARG A 150 0.97 -2.14 -28.51
CA ARG A 150 0.85 -2.83 -29.80
C ARG A 150 0.23 -4.23 -29.73
N HIS A 151 0.20 -4.84 -28.54
CA HIS A 151 -0.36 -6.18 -28.31
C HIS A 151 -1.76 -6.16 -27.71
N PHE A 152 -2.31 -4.99 -27.37
CA PHE A 152 -3.59 -4.86 -26.68
C PHE A 152 -4.74 -5.47 -27.48
N THR A 153 -4.88 -5.14 -28.77
CA THR A 153 -5.97 -5.68 -29.61
C THR A 153 -6.03 -7.21 -29.61
N ALA A 154 -4.86 -7.88 -29.70
CA ALA A 154 -4.81 -9.34 -29.66
C ALA A 154 -5.22 -9.89 -28.29
N LYS A 155 -4.73 -9.28 -27.20
CA LYS A 155 -5.04 -9.68 -25.81
C LYS A 155 -6.49 -9.43 -25.41
N ASP A 156 -7.08 -8.39 -25.98
CA ASP A 156 -8.49 -8.06 -25.79
C ASP A 156 -9.36 -9.09 -26.52
N ALA A 157 -8.99 -9.46 -27.75
CA ALA A 157 -9.71 -10.44 -28.56
C ALA A 157 -9.61 -11.87 -28.02
N ASP A 158 -8.46 -12.26 -27.44
CA ASP A 158 -8.22 -13.62 -26.92
C ASP A 158 -8.55 -13.79 -25.43
N GLY A 159 -9.07 -12.75 -24.76
CA GLY A 159 -9.57 -12.81 -23.39
C GLY A 159 -8.53 -12.60 -22.28
N ARG A 160 -7.22 -12.53 -22.61
CA ARG A 160 -6.17 -12.33 -21.59
C ARG A 160 -6.34 -11.05 -20.79
N THR A 161 -6.73 -9.96 -21.44
CA THR A 161 -7.00 -8.69 -20.74
C THR A 161 -8.13 -8.84 -19.73
N LEU A 162 -9.18 -9.60 -20.06
CA LEU A 162 -10.31 -9.83 -19.16
C LEU A 162 -9.87 -10.63 -17.92
N SER A 163 -9.04 -11.67 -18.10
CA SER A 163 -8.46 -12.40 -16.97
C SER A 163 -7.60 -11.50 -16.07
N SER A 164 -6.80 -10.61 -16.65
CA SER A 164 -6.01 -9.64 -15.88
C SER A 164 -6.87 -8.59 -15.16
N ILE A 165 -8.00 -8.18 -15.75
CA ILE A 165 -9.00 -7.31 -15.08
C ILE A 165 -9.59 -8.01 -13.86
N GLU A 166 -9.94 -9.29 -13.98
CA GLU A 166 -10.50 -10.07 -12.88
C GLU A 166 -9.54 -10.18 -11.69
N LEU A 167 -8.23 -10.31 -11.93
CA LEU A 167 -7.22 -10.27 -10.87
C LEU A 167 -7.22 -8.94 -10.11
N VAL A 168 -7.45 -7.81 -10.79
CA VAL A 168 -7.57 -6.50 -10.12
C VAL A 168 -8.87 -6.44 -9.32
N TYR A 169 -9.98 -6.96 -9.83
CA TYR A 169 -11.22 -7.03 -9.06
C TYR A 169 -11.09 -7.93 -7.84
N GLN A 170 -10.43 -9.07 -7.96
CA GLN A 170 -10.16 -9.96 -6.85
C GLN A 170 -9.29 -9.28 -5.78
N THR A 171 -8.27 -8.53 -6.21
CA THR A 171 -7.46 -7.67 -5.31
C THR A 171 -8.34 -6.68 -4.55
N LEU A 172 -9.26 -5.99 -5.24
CA LEU A 172 -10.18 -5.04 -4.60
C LEU A 172 -11.15 -5.75 -3.64
N ARG A 173 -11.66 -6.94 -3.97
CA ARG A 173 -12.49 -7.74 -3.04
C ARG A 173 -11.71 -8.13 -1.79
N THR A 174 -10.43 -8.49 -1.93
CA THR A 174 -9.55 -8.78 -0.79
C THR A 174 -9.36 -7.54 0.10
N ILE A 175 -9.15 -6.36 -0.51
CA ILE A 175 -9.04 -5.09 0.23
C ILE A 175 -10.35 -4.76 0.95
N GLU A 176 -11.50 -4.92 0.30
CA GLU A 176 -12.81 -4.68 0.92
C GLU A 176 -13.08 -5.65 2.08
N PHE A 177 -12.69 -6.91 1.94
CA PHE A 177 -12.88 -7.93 2.96
C PHE A 177 -12.06 -7.64 4.23
N PHE A 178 -10.77 -7.31 4.07
CA PHE A 178 -9.88 -7.08 5.22
C PHE A 178 -9.87 -5.64 5.73
N LYS A 179 -10.34 -4.68 4.92
CA LYS A 179 -10.33 -3.24 5.21
C LYS A 179 -9.01 -2.76 5.82
N PRO A 180 -7.86 -2.99 5.15
CA PRO A 180 -6.58 -2.73 5.77
C PRO A 180 -6.36 -1.24 6.05
N ASN A 181 -5.54 -0.96 7.06
CA ASN A 181 -5.19 0.41 7.42
C ASN A 181 -4.48 1.12 6.26
N ILE A 182 -3.69 0.39 5.47
CA ILE A 182 -3.17 0.87 4.20
C ILE A 182 -3.36 -0.16 3.09
N TRP A 183 -3.55 0.31 1.87
CA TRP A 183 -3.46 -0.55 0.69
C TRP A 183 -2.85 0.20 -0.48
N ALA A 184 -2.14 -0.54 -1.33
CA ALA A 184 -1.57 0.00 -2.55
C ALA A 184 -1.60 -1.02 -3.68
N ILE A 185 -2.14 -0.62 -4.84
CA ILE A 185 -1.97 -1.32 -6.12
C ILE A 185 -0.90 -0.59 -6.92
N GLU A 186 0.13 -1.29 -7.37
CA GLU A 186 1.18 -0.77 -8.25
C GLU A 186 0.96 -1.20 -9.70
N ASN A 187 1.17 -0.26 -10.62
CA ASN A 187 1.35 -0.60 -12.02
C ASN A 187 2.16 0.48 -12.76
N PRO A 188 2.95 0.10 -13.77
CA PRO A 188 3.45 1.05 -14.76
C PRO A 188 2.32 1.85 -15.42
N VAL A 189 2.63 3.04 -15.94
CA VAL A 189 1.64 3.85 -16.67
C VAL A 189 0.99 3.05 -17.81
N GLY A 190 -0.33 3.11 -17.88
CA GLY A 190 -1.10 2.26 -18.77
C GLY A 190 -2.60 2.42 -18.63
N ARG A 191 -3.32 1.35 -18.97
CA ARG A 191 -4.79 1.33 -19.05
C ARG A 191 -5.49 0.64 -17.86
N ILE A 192 -4.76 0.26 -16.80
CA ILE A 192 -5.34 -0.48 -15.65
C ILE A 192 -6.55 0.27 -15.09
N ALA A 193 -6.39 1.53 -14.67
CA ALA A 193 -7.46 2.31 -14.06
C ALA A 193 -8.67 2.51 -15.00
N SER A 194 -8.45 2.76 -16.30
CA SER A 194 -9.55 2.91 -17.25
C SER A 194 -10.33 1.62 -17.51
N LEU A 195 -9.71 0.46 -17.32
CA LEU A 195 -10.34 -0.84 -17.55
C LEU A 195 -10.99 -1.42 -16.28
N THR A 196 -10.55 -0.98 -15.10
CA THR A 196 -11.00 -1.56 -13.81
C THR A 196 -11.75 -0.56 -12.93
N GLY A 197 -11.83 0.71 -13.33
CA GLY A 197 -12.53 1.74 -12.56
C GLY A 197 -11.80 2.18 -11.28
N LEU A 198 -10.50 1.89 -11.14
CA LEU A 198 -9.71 2.42 -10.01
C LEU A 198 -9.85 3.94 -9.93
N SER A 199 -10.01 4.44 -8.71
CA SER A 199 -9.94 5.86 -8.37
C SER A 199 -8.66 6.52 -8.93
N PRO A 200 -8.55 7.86 -8.96
CA PRO A 200 -7.30 8.50 -9.33
C PRO A 200 -6.12 7.97 -8.52
N TRP A 201 -4.99 7.74 -9.17
CA TRP A 201 -3.77 7.29 -8.49
C TRP A 201 -3.34 8.33 -7.45
N ARG A 202 -2.76 7.85 -6.35
CA ARG A 202 -2.30 8.66 -5.23
C ARG A 202 -0.82 9.04 -5.35
N LEU A 203 0.00 8.18 -5.96
CA LEU A 203 1.44 8.42 -6.12
C LEU A 203 1.89 8.11 -7.55
N SER A 204 2.81 8.92 -8.08
CA SER A 204 3.60 8.59 -9.27
C SER A 204 5.09 8.69 -8.97
N PHE A 205 5.87 7.69 -9.38
CA PHE A 205 7.31 7.66 -9.15
C PHE A 205 8.10 7.04 -10.31
N ASP A 206 9.42 7.23 -10.27
CA ASP A 206 10.43 6.55 -11.05
C ASP A 206 11.49 6.00 -10.08
N PRO A 207 12.17 4.89 -10.40
CA PRO A 207 13.16 4.27 -9.51
C PRO A 207 14.29 5.21 -9.11
N PHE A 208 14.68 6.14 -9.99
CA PHE A 208 15.73 7.12 -9.68
C PHE A 208 15.40 8.07 -8.54
N HIS A 209 14.12 8.24 -8.18
CA HIS A 209 13.75 8.97 -6.98
C HIS A 209 14.27 8.30 -5.69
N PHE A 210 14.66 7.02 -5.74
CA PHE A 210 15.04 6.20 -4.60
C PHE A 210 16.43 5.58 -4.73
N GLY A 211 17.30 6.16 -5.56
CA GLY A 211 18.70 5.75 -5.65
C GLY A 211 19.08 4.89 -6.85
N ASP A 212 18.12 4.49 -7.69
CA ASP A 212 18.38 3.75 -8.94
C ASP A 212 18.76 4.63 -10.13
N THR A 213 19.50 4.13 -11.11
CA THR A 213 20.00 4.94 -12.25
C THR A 213 19.11 4.93 -13.47
N TYR A 214 17.86 4.46 -13.37
CA TYR A 214 16.96 4.29 -14.51
C TYR A 214 15.55 4.86 -14.26
N THR A 215 14.86 5.16 -15.36
CA THR A 215 13.46 5.58 -15.37
C THR A 215 12.54 4.41 -15.66
N LYS A 216 11.43 4.34 -14.94
CA LYS A 216 10.32 3.39 -15.15
C LYS A 216 9.12 4.00 -14.44
N LYS A 217 8.40 4.87 -15.14
CA LYS A 217 7.29 5.60 -14.54
C LYS A 217 6.20 4.64 -14.09
N THR A 218 5.98 4.62 -12.79
CA THR A 218 5.03 3.76 -12.08
C THR A 218 4.00 4.63 -11.36
N LEU A 219 2.78 4.13 -11.26
CA LEU A 219 1.67 4.72 -10.53
C LEU A 219 1.23 3.77 -9.40
N LEU A 220 0.84 4.36 -8.28
CA LEU A 220 0.19 3.66 -7.17
C LEU A 220 -1.21 4.22 -6.92
N TRP A 221 -2.14 3.30 -6.74
CA TRP A 221 -3.52 3.54 -6.31
C TRP A 221 -3.68 3.06 -4.88
N GLY A 222 -4.49 3.75 -4.07
CA GLY A 222 -4.83 3.25 -2.75
C GLY A 222 -4.97 4.33 -1.69
N ARG A 223 -5.00 3.88 -0.43
CA ARG A 223 -5.03 4.70 0.78
C ARG A 223 -3.76 4.44 1.59
N PHE A 224 -2.84 5.40 1.53
CA PHE A 224 -1.52 5.37 2.17
C PHE A 224 -0.93 6.79 2.20
N ASN A 225 0.13 7.02 2.96
CA ASN A 225 0.91 8.25 2.92
C ASN A 225 1.84 8.26 1.70
N ALA A 226 1.54 9.12 0.74
CA ALA A 226 2.28 9.24 -0.51
C ALA A 226 3.48 10.21 -0.44
N ASP A 227 3.68 10.92 0.68
CA ASP A 227 4.84 11.80 0.86
C ASP A 227 6.10 11.03 1.23
N LEU A 228 6.57 10.21 0.29
CA LEU A 228 7.69 9.30 0.50
C LEU A 228 9.04 10.07 0.60
N PRO A 229 9.97 9.65 1.48
CA PRO A 229 11.33 10.17 1.46
C PRO A 229 12.05 9.78 0.15
N ILE A 230 12.94 10.65 -0.34
CA ILE A 230 13.61 10.47 -1.65
C ILE A 230 15.14 10.44 -1.51
N ALA A 231 15.78 9.77 -2.46
CA ALA A 231 17.22 9.70 -2.67
C ALA A 231 17.52 9.88 -4.18
N PRO A 232 17.27 11.08 -4.76
CA PRO A 232 17.29 11.27 -6.20
C PRO A 232 18.70 11.18 -6.77
N VAL A 233 18.95 10.20 -7.63
CA VAL A 233 20.20 10.07 -8.39
C VAL A 233 19.95 10.33 -9.87
N GLU A 234 20.99 10.74 -10.60
CA GLU A 234 20.85 11.01 -12.03
C GLU A 234 20.49 9.72 -12.80
N PRO A 235 19.41 9.71 -13.61
CA PRO A 235 18.94 8.52 -14.30
C PRO A 235 19.73 8.24 -15.61
N VAL A 236 21.04 8.05 -15.50
CA VAL A 236 21.97 7.88 -16.64
C VAL A 236 21.65 6.67 -17.54
N GLU A 237 20.93 5.66 -17.03
CA GLU A 237 20.50 4.50 -17.81
C GLU A 237 19.17 4.73 -18.55
N GLY A 238 18.45 5.82 -18.26
CA GLY A 238 17.19 6.18 -18.89
C GLY A 238 16.16 5.04 -18.83
N SER A 239 15.44 4.80 -19.94
CA SER A 239 14.45 3.72 -20.04
C SER A 239 15.09 2.33 -20.22
N LYS A 240 15.94 1.93 -19.27
CA LYS A 240 16.69 0.66 -19.24
C LYS A 240 15.82 -0.55 -19.56
N MET A 241 14.59 -0.57 -19.04
CA MET A 241 13.65 -1.69 -19.20
C MET A 241 13.26 -1.92 -20.66
N HIS A 242 13.08 -0.85 -21.44
CA HIS A 242 12.80 -0.96 -22.87
C HIS A 242 14.04 -1.41 -23.67
N ARG A 243 15.24 -0.97 -23.26
CA ARG A 243 16.50 -1.26 -23.98
C ARG A 243 17.02 -2.68 -23.74
N LEU A 244 16.99 -3.17 -22.49
CA LEU A 244 17.65 -4.42 -22.10
C LEU A 244 16.69 -5.60 -21.93
N TYR A 245 15.41 -5.35 -21.67
CA TYR A 245 14.43 -6.39 -21.35
C TYR A 245 13.32 -6.50 -22.41
N GLY A 246 13.71 -6.33 -23.68
CA GLY A 246 12.85 -6.66 -24.82
C GLY A 246 12.73 -8.18 -24.96
N GLY A 247 11.55 -8.74 -24.68
CA GLY A 247 11.31 -10.18 -24.81
C GLY A 247 10.12 -10.68 -24.00
N ASN A 248 9.71 -11.92 -24.29
CA ASN A 248 8.57 -12.58 -23.63
C ASN A 248 8.98 -13.72 -22.69
N SER A 249 10.28 -13.94 -22.48
CA SER A 249 10.76 -14.97 -21.57
C SER A 249 10.31 -14.68 -20.13
N ILE A 250 10.09 -15.75 -19.34
CA ILE A 250 9.74 -15.63 -17.92
C ILE A 250 10.85 -14.87 -17.18
N ALA A 251 12.12 -15.20 -17.42
CA ALA A 251 13.25 -14.51 -16.81
C ALA A 251 13.26 -12.99 -17.10
N THR A 252 13.00 -12.59 -18.34
CA THR A 252 12.88 -11.17 -18.73
C THR A 252 11.72 -10.48 -18.03
N LYS A 253 10.56 -11.16 -17.93
CA LYS A 253 9.37 -10.64 -17.24
C LYS A 253 9.61 -10.50 -15.74
N ASN A 254 10.24 -11.47 -15.10
CA ASN A 254 10.53 -11.43 -13.67
C ASN A 254 11.54 -10.33 -13.37
N ALA A 255 12.63 -10.21 -14.16
CA ALA A 255 13.65 -9.18 -13.96
C ALA A 255 13.11 -7.75 -14.05
N ARG A 256 12.17 -7.47 -14.97
CA ARG A 256 11.56 -6.14 -15.10
C ARG A 256 10.44 -5.86 -14.09
N SER A 257 9.96 -6.88 -13.40
CA SER A 257 8.89 -6.78 -12.38
C SER A 257 9.42 -6.65 -10.96
N VAL A 258 10.73 -6.80 -10.73
CA VAL A 258 11.33 -6.58 -9.41
C VAL A 258 11.07 -5.14 -8.96
N THR A 259 10.50 -5.01 -7.77
CA THR A 259 10.28 -3.72 -7.12
C THR A 259 11.62 -3.10 -6.73
N PRO A 260 11.86 -1.79 -6.97
CA PRO A 260 13.07 -1.12 -6.50
C PRO A 260 13.19 -1.19 -4.98
N GLU A 261 14.34 -1.63 -4.46
CA GLU A 261 14.60 -1.74 -3.02
C GLU A 261 14.44 -0.40 -2.30
N GLY A 262 14.98 0.68 -2.89
CA GLY A 262 14.85 2.02 -2.34
C GLY A 262 13.40 2.48 -2.22
N PHE A 263 12.55 2.12 -3.18
CA PHE A 263 11.12 2.39 -3.09
C PHE A 263 10.48 1.61 -1.94
N ALA A 264 10.81 0.32 -1.77
CA ALA A 264 10.23 -0.51 -0.72
C ALA A 264 10.48 0.07 0.68
N TYR A 265 11.73 0.37 1.03
CA TYR A 265 12.07 0.94 2.34
C TYR A 265 11.54 2.37 2.52
N SER A 266 11.52 3.17 1.45
CA SER A 266 10.92 4.51 1.48
C SER A 266 9.41 4.45 1.74
N PHE A 267 8.71 3.53 1.06
CA PHE A 267 7.28 3.29 1.25
C PHE A 267 6.99 2.85 2.69
N PHE A 268 7.74 1.88 3.22
CA PHE A 268 7.65 1.45 4.62
C PHE A 268 7.89 2.61 5.61
N THR A 269 8.94 3.40 5.39
CA THR A 269 9.28 4.54 6.26
C THR A 269 8.09 5.48 6.45
N ALA A 270 7.36 5.75 5.38
CA ALA A 270 6.20 6.65 5.41
C ALA A 270 4.89 6.01 5.91
N ASN A 271 4.82 4.67 6.02
CA ASN A 271 3.54 3.97 6.17
C ASN A 271 3.48 2.94 7.31
N ASN A 272 4.58 2.64 7.99
CA ASN A 272 4.57 1.69 9.11
C ASN A 272 3.71 2.19 10.28
N ALA A 273 3.02 1.26 10.95
CA ALA A 273 2.10 1.55 12.04
C ALA A 273 2.76 2.31 13.21
N HIS A 274 3.95 1.89 13.63
CA HIS A 274 4.62 2.47 14.79
C HIS A 274 4.93 3.96 14.60
N SER A 275 5.48 4.34 13.45
CA SER A 275 5.85 5.74 13.17
C SER A 275 4.66 6.58 12.69
N ASN A 276 3.53 5.96 12.36
CA ASN A 276 2.37 6.60 11.75
C ASN A 276 1.06 6.14 12.43
N SER A 277 1.02 6.15 13.76
CA SER A 277 -0.14 5.69 14.55
C SER A 277 -1.42 6.46 14.21
N LEU A 278 -1.36 7.79 14.09
CA LEU A 278 -2.51 8.60 13.72
C LEU A 278 -3.10 8.21 12.36
N MET A 279 -2.25 8.06 11.33
CA MET A 279 -2.71 7.59 10.02
C MET A 279 -3.34 6.20 10.13
N THR A 280 -2.71 5.32 10.91
CA THR A 280 -3.15 3.93 11.10
C THR A 280 -4.55 3.88 11.72
N ILE A 281 -4.77 4.62 12.80
CA ILE A 281 -6.04 4.63 13.54
C ILE A 281 -7.14 5.35 12.75
N CYS A 282 -6.82 6.46 12.07
CA CYS A 282 -7.78 7.16 11.20
C CYS A 282 -8.19 6.31 10.01
N ASN A 283 -7.30 5.47 9.47
CA ASN A 283 -7.68 4.58 8.37
C ASN A 283 -8.45 3.35 8.86
N LYS A 284 -8.21 2.86 10.09
CA LYS A 284 -9.00 1.78 10.71
C LYS A 284 -10.44 2.25 10.94
N TYR A 285 -10.59 3.41 11.59
CA TYR A 285 -11.88 4.04 11.90
C TYR A 285 -12.21 5.16 10.93
N ASP A 286 -12.27 4.82 9.64
CA ASP A 286 -12.33 5.79 8.54
C ASP A 286 -13.61 6.62 8.47
N ARG A 287 -14.63 6.30 9.27
CA ARG A 287 -15.87 7.09 9.40
C ARG A 287 -15.86 8.07 10.57
N LEU A 288 -14.90 7.96 11.49
CA LEU A 288 -14.81 8.82 12.66
C LEU A 288 -13.98 10.09 12.38
N ASP A 289 -14.17 11.11 13.23
CA ASP A 289 -13.44 12.38 13.13
C ASP A 289 -11.94 12.19 13.42
N PRO A 290 -11.04 12.47 12.45
CA PRO A 290 -9.60 12.39 12.66
C PRO A 290 -9.07 13.26 13.81
N GLU A 291 -9.70 14.41 14.08
CA GLU A 291 -9.26 15.30 15.16
C GLU A 291 -9.52 14.68 16.54
N LEU A 292 -10.66 14.00 16.71
CA LEU A 292 -10.97 13.26 17.93
C LEU A 292 -9.97 12.12 18.14
N LEU A 293 -9.69 11.32 17.11
CA LEU A 293 -8.69 10.25 17.17
C LEU A 293 -7.29 10.79 17.50
N SER A 294 -6.93 11.95 16.95
CA SER A 294 -5.67 12.62 17.32
C SER A 294 -5.65 13.04 18.79
N ARG A 295 -6.75 13.57 19.32
CA ARG A 295 -6.87 13.94 20.74
C ARG A 295 -6.73 12.71 21.64
N CYS A 296 -7.32 11.57 21.27
CA CYS A 296 -7.16 10.30 21.99
C CYS A 296 -5.70 9.86 22.07
N LEU A 297 -4.99 9.83 20.95
CA LEU A 297 -3.56 9.47 20.95
C LEU A 297 -2.73 10.45 21.79
N ASN A 298 -3.02 11.75 21.69
CA ASN A 298 -2.33 12.80 22.45
C ASN A 298 -2.62 12.75 23.96
N SER A 299 -3.77 12.19 24.39
CA SER A 299 -4.07 11.96 25.80
C SER A 299 -3.39 10.71 26.37
N GLY A 300 -2.68 9.95 25.54
CA GLY A 300 -1.94 8.75 25.94
C GLY A 300 -2.68 7.43 25.73
N LEU A 301 -3.87 7.44 25.09
CA LEU A 301 -4.51 6.21 24.65
C LEU A 301 -3.70 5.57 23.53
N SER A 302 -3.47 4.27 23.62
CA SER A 302 -2.88 3.50 22.53
C SER A 302 -3.94 3.09 21.49
N ASP A 303 -3.49 2.66 20.31
CA ASP A 303 -4.36 2.06 19.27
C ASP A 303 -5.23 0.92 19.83
N TYR A 304 -4.67 0.14 20.78
CA TYR A 304 -5.36 -0.96 21.45
C TYR A 304 -6.45 -0.46 22.41
N ASP A 305 -6.17 0.61 23.18
CA ASP A 305 -7.16 1.20 24.08
C ASP A 305 -8.33 1.78 23.30
N ILE A 306 -8.05 2.48 22.19
CA ILE A 306 -9.09 2.97 21.27
C ILE A 306 -9.91 1.80 20.73
N SER A 307 -9.26 0.74 20.23
CA SER A 307 -9.98 -0.42 19.69
C SER A 307 -10.91 -1.07 20.72
N ASN A 308 -10.44 -1.29 21.95
CA ASN A 308 -11.27 -1.86 23.01
C ASN A 308 -12.47 -1.00 23.41
N LEU A 309 -12.37 0.32 23.22
CA LEU A 309 -13.44 1.25 23.55
C LEU A 309 -14.56 1.25 22.50
N ILE A 310 -14.22 1.08 21.22
CA ILE A 310 -15.14 1.40 20.12
C ILE A 310 -15.30 0.35 19.03
N ASP A 311 -14.59 -0.78 19.06
CA ASP A 311 -14.69 -1.77 17.99
C ASP A 311 -16.14 -2.24 17.79
N ASP A 312 -16.84 -2.63 18.86
CA ASP A 312 -18.24 -3.09 18.78
C ASP A 312 -19.15 -2.02 18.14
N ASP A 313 -19.17 -0.81 18.71
CA ASP A 313 -19.98 0.31 18.21
C ASP A 313 -19.65 0.66 16.76
N TYR A 314 -18.35 0.72 16.42
CA TYR A 314 -17.92 1.03 15.07
C TYR A 314 -18.32 -0.05 14.07
N TYR A 315 -18.15 -1.34 14.40
CA TYR A 315 -18.52 -2.41 13.47
C TYR A 315 -20.04 -2.60 13.36
N ASP A 316 -20.82 -2.21 14.38
CA ASP A 316 -22.28 -2.10 14.33
C ASP A 316 -22.78 -0.84 13.61
N CYS A 317 -21.86 -0.01 13.11
CA CYS A 317 -22.14 1.27 12.43
C CYS A 317 -22.83 2.31 13.34
N ASP A 318 -22.65 2.23 14.65
CA ASP A 318 -23.04 3.25 15.62
C ASP A 318 -21.90 4.24 15.86
N ASP A 319 -21.58 5.00 14.80
CA ASP A 319 -20.52 6.01 14.84
C ASP A 319 -20.77 7.10 15.91
N TYR A 320 -22.04 7.32 16.29
CA TYR A 320 -22.40 8.24 17.36
C TYR A 320 -21.97 7.73 18.73
N SER A 321 -22.29 6.47 19.07
CA SER A 321 -21.86 5.86 20.33
C SER A 321 -20.34 5.79 20.42
N ALA A 322 -19.68 5.34 19.34
CA ALA A 322 -18.22 5.31 19.26
C ALA A 322 -17.60 6.71 19.53
N HIS A 323 -18.16 7.76 18.92
CA HIS A 323 -17.72 9.12 19.14
C HIS A 323 -17.89 9.59 20.59
N GLN A 324 -19.06 9.35 21.20
CA GLN A 324 -19.34 9.73 22.59
C GLN A 324 -18.41 9.02 23.59
N THR A 325 -18.13 7.74 23.35
CA THR A 325 -17.20 6.93 24.16
C THR A 325 -15.78 7.51 24.13
N LEU A 326 -15.28 7.88 22.94
CA LEU A 326 -13.96 8.48 22.80
C LEU A 326 -13.86 9.87 23.43
N GLU A 327 -14.86 10.74 23.23
CA GLU A 327 -14.90 12.07 23.87
C GLU A 327 -14.85 11.95 25.41
N SER A 328 -15.67 11.06 25.97
CA SER A 328 -15.70 10.81 27.43
C SER A 328 -14.36 10.28 27.96
N ALA A 329 -13.66 9.44 27.20
CA ALA A 329 -12.35 8.91 27.56
C ALA A 329 -11.28 10.02 27.58
N VAL A 330 -11.30 10.90 26.58
CA VAL A 330 -10.38 12.06 26.51
C VAL A 330 -10.63 13.03 27.66
N GLU A 331 -11.89 13.36 27.95
CA GLU A 331 -12.26 14.25 29.08
C GLU A 331 -11.80 13.68 30.42
N SER A 332 -12.00 12.38 30.65
CA SER A 332 -11.62 11.71 31.90
C SER A 332 -10.10 11.73 32.15
N MET A 333 -9.29 11.66 31.08
CA MET A 333 -7.83 11.77 31.18
C MET A 333 -7.35 13.21 31.37
N GLY A 334 -8.06 14.19 30.82
CA GLY A 334 -7.74 15.61 30.97
C GLY A 334 -7.97 16.17 32.39
N VAL A 335 -8.77 15.50 33.21
CA VAL A 335 -9.04 15.88 34.62
C VAL A 335 -7.95 15.34 35.57
N ALA A 336 -7.07 14.45 35.12
CA ALA A 336 -6.06 13.79 35.95
C ALA A 336 -4.70 14.52 36.04
N VAL A 337 -4.61 15.79 35.62
CA VAL A 337 -3.38 16.61 35.64
C VAL A 337 -3.38 17.67 36.72
#